data_AF-A0ABD3SBQ6-F1
#
_entry.id   AF-A0ABD3SBQ6-F1
#
_cell.length_a   1.000
_cell.length_b   1.000
_cell.length_c   1.000
_cell.angle_alpha   90.00
_cell.angle_beta   90.00
_cell.angle_gamma   90.00
#
_symmetry.space_group_name_H-M   'P 1'
#
loop_
_entity.id
_entity.type
_entity.pdbx_description
1 polymer ?
#
loop_
_entity_poly.entity_id
_entity_poly.type
_entity_poly.pdbx_seq_one_letter_code
_entity_poly.pdbx_strand_id
1 'polypeptide(L)'
;MNCILIGVTPPGPEKAAWNTVNEILTKVDGFTVDWIASSKTQDEEGKPVDLICAATDALVDDVVAATANTITRDLGESYTCELWASAPAILPLRPLDGYDEHIVAHDNKRNFRSSEPAAIVDTFPDEWAASIMKKWGMFVQTSLLEVLEVEKLRCCIDEEIANIEDLISHHQPNLNIGKDVISFKEIASRGYERFDLLLSKTSKARNFVEHALLERIGPLIEILLNGRLGDTIDYDISVVYSKPGAPNQGWHADGDHQKGASDSGWGTDGWKVQLADAYALCLFVPLIDLNGETGYTQFWPASHRNRGLAGFGPVAEITGAVWDGKCRAGDAIWHGIQRGEITAKNRCGRETSNENAESLPSFLNARHSLSELGEVGILNDATRRCLSQHSDDDEDKKIIRCIEDNRANDIG
;
A
#
# COMPACT_ATOMS: atom_id res chain seq x y z
N MET A 1 9.38 -15.41 -19.81
CA MET A 1 10.35 -14.71 -18.96
C MET A 1 9.93 -14.84 -17.51
N ASN A 2 10.79 -15.48 -16.70
CA ASN A 2 10.62 -15.67 -15.26
C ASN A 2 11.61 -14.74 -14.52
N CYS A 3 11.22 -14.12 -13.38
CA CYS A 3 12.24 -13.63 -12.42
C CYS A 3 12.59 -14.76 -11.47
N ILE A 4 13.87 -14.86 -11.20
CA ILE A 4 14.48 -15.82 -10.30
C ILE A 4 15.18 -15.00 -9.22
N LEU A 5 14.90 -15.29 -7.96
CA LEU A 5 15.58 -14.71 -6.82
C LEU A 5 16.50 -15.76 -6.21
N ILE A 6 17.78 -15.45 -6.12
CA ILE A 6 18.81 -16.33 -5.58
C ILE A 6 19.39 -15.69 -4.33
N GLY A 7 19.45 -16.45 -3.24
CA GLY A 7 20.17 -16.10 -2.02
C GLY A 7 21.60 -16.64 -2.08
N VAL A 8 22.56 -15.82 -1.65
CA VAL A 8 23.99 -16.15 -1.62
C VAL A 8 24.53 -16.01 -0.20
N THR A 9 25.14 -17.09 0.31
CA THR A 9 25.61 -17.21 1.70
C THR A 9 27.04 -17.75 1.74
N PRO A 10 27.96 -17.22 2.59
CA PRO A 10 27.81 -16.01 3.39
C PRO A 10 27.69 -14.76 2.50
N PRO A 11 27.24 -13.63 3.04
CA PRO A 11 27.19 -12.40 2.26
C PRO A 11 28.61 -11.97 1.91
N GLY A 12 28.82 -11.54 0.68
CA GLY A 12 30.10 -11.03 0.24
C GLY A 12 30.39 -9.64 0.79
N PRO A 13 31.64 -9.14 0.62
CA PRO A 13 31.90 -7.70 0.66
C PRO A 13 30.98 -6.97 -0.34
N GLU A 14 30.77 -5.66 -0.14
CA GLU A 14 29.71 -4.89 -0.80
C GLU A 14 29.53 -5.22 -2.30
N LYS A 15 28.39 -5.82 -2.63
CA LYS A 15 27.97 -6.22 -4.00
C LYS A 15 28.91 -7.20 -4.72
N ALA A 16 29.78 -7.93 -4.02
CA ALA A 16 30.70 -8.87 -4.67
C ALA A 16 29.96 -9.92 -5.52
N ALA A 17 28.99 -10.63 -4.95
CA ALA A 17 28.19 -11.62 -5.67
C ALA A 17 27.47 -11.01 -6.89
N TRP A 18 26.85 -9.84 -6.70
CA TRP A 18 26.18 -9.10 -7.78
C TRP A 18 27.13 -8.74 -8.93
N ASN A 19 28.29 -8.13 -8.62
CA ASN A 19 29.25 -7.71 -9.64
C ASN A 19 29.78 -8.93 -10.42
N THR A 20 30.11 -10.01 -9.72
CA THR A 20 30.57 -11.26 -10.34
C THR A 20 29.54 -11.81 -11.34
N VAL A 21 28.28 -11.97 -10.94
CA VAL A 21 27.28 -12.58 -11.84
C VAL A 21 26.89 -11.63 -12.97
N ASN A 22 26.77 -10.32 -12.70
CA ASN A 22 26.34 -9.34 -13.69
C ASN A 22 27.38 -9.14 -14.80
N GLU A 23 28.67 -9.24 -14.49
CA GLU A 23 29.75 -9.10 -15.49
C GLU A 23 29.97 -10.38 -16.31
N ILE A 24 29.79 -11.55 -15.68
CA ILE A 24 30.26 -12.82 -16.24
C ILE A 24 29.11 -13.65 -16.80
N LEU A 25 28.00 -13.74 -16.08
CA LEU A 25 26.91 -14.66 -16.38
C LEU A 25 25.78 -13.95 -17.13
N THR A 26 26.03 -13.65 -18.40
CA THR A 26 25.06 -12.97 -19.28
C THR A 26 24.20 -13.94 -20.10
N LYS A 27 24.58 -15.23 -20.16
CA LYS A 27 23.84 -16.27 -20.88
C LYS A 27 23.90 -17.63 -20.18
N VAL A 28 22.79 -18.35 -20.24
CA VAL A 28 22.66 -19.76 -19.82
C VAL A 28 21.86 -20.50 -20.90
N ASP A 29 22.41 -21.60 -21.41
CA ASP A 29 21.80 -22.41 -22.48
C ASP A 29 21.31 -21.64 -23.71
N GLY A 30 22.04 -20.60 -24.08
CA GLY A 30 21.75 -19.75 -25.23
C GLY A 30 20.70 -18.65 -24.95
N PHE A 31 20.05 -18.65 -23.79
CA PHE A 31 19.16 -17.59 -23.35
C PHE A 31 19.94 -16.50 -22.60
N THR A 32 19.50 -15.26 -22.76
CA THR A 32 20.05 -14.13 -21.99
C THR A 32 19.60 -14.21 -20.53
N VAL A 33 20.51 -13.86 -19.62
CA VAL A 33 20.20 -13.64 -18.20
C VAL A 33 20.38 -12.16 -17.91
N ASP A 34 19.26 -11.48 -17.66
CA ASP A 34 19.23 -10.05 -17.34
C ASP A 34 19.21 -9.90 -15.82
N TRP A 35 20.34 -9.49 -15.23
CA TRP A 35 20.41 -9.22 -13.79
C TRP A 35 19.77 -7.87 -13.48
N ILE A 36 18.76 -7.85 -12.61
CA ILE A 36 17.88 -6.68 -12.41
C ILE A 36 18.23 -5.89 -11.16
N ALA A 37 18.39 -6.58 -10.02
CA ALA A 37 18.62 -5.94 -8.74
C ALA A 37 19.32 -6.87 -7.75
N SER A 38 19.97 -6.25 -6.77
CA SER A 38 20.53 -6.94 -5.59
C SER A 38 20.05 -6.28 -4.30
N SER A 39 19.93 -7.07 -3.23
CA SER A 39 19.62 -6.57 -1.89
C SER A 39 20.30 -7.43 -0.83
N LYS A 40 20.01 -7.16 0.45
CA LYS A 40 20.45 -7.95 1.59
C LYS A 40 19.25 -8.25 2.48
N THR A 41 19.21 -9.46 3.02
CA THR A 41 18.19 -9.88 3.99
C THR A 41 18.85 -10.76 5.05
N GLN A 42 18.03 -11.37 5.90
CA GLN A 42 18.43 -12.43 6.83
C GLN A 42 17.69 -13.72 6.48
N ASP A 43 18.34 -14.87 6.68
CA ASP A 43 17.70 -16.18 6.63
C ASP A 43 16.86 -16.46 7.89
N GLU A 44 16.26 -17.64 7.97
CA GLU A 44 15.44 -18.07 9.10
C GLU A 44 16.21 -18.12 10.43
N GLU A 45 17.55 -18.24 10.37
CA GLU A 45 18.44 -18.24 11.54
C GLU A 45 18.97 -16.83 11.89
N GLY A 46 18.53 -15.79 11.15
CA GLY A 46 18.98 -14.42 11.33
C GLY A 46 20.35 -14.11 10.71
N LYS A 47 20.92 -15.04 9.94
CA LYS A 47 22.21 -14.84 9.29
C LYS A 47 22.02 -14.00 8.04
N PRO A 48 22.93 -13.05 7.77
CA PRO A 48 22.82 -12.19 6.60
C PRO A 48 22.97 -13.00 5.30
N VAL A 49 22.22 -12.60 4.26
CA VAL A 49 22.22 -13.22 2.93
C VAL A 49 22.19 -12.12 1.87
N ASP A 50 23.01 -12.27 0.82
CA ASP A 50 22.92 -11.41 -0.37
C ASP A 50 21.83 -11.96 -1.30
N LEU A 51 20.92 -11.09 -1.76
CA LEU A 51 19.86 -11.45 -2.72
C LEU A 51 20.21 -10.88 -4.09
N ILE A 52 19.99 -11.67 -5.14
CA ILE A 52 20.12 -11.25 -6.54
C ILE A 52 18.89 -11.71 -7.34
N CYS A 53 18.18 -10.81 -8.03
CA CYS A 53 17.13 -11.18 -9.01
C CYS A 53 17.66 -11.06 -10.43
N ALA A 54 17.34 -12.08 -11.23
CA ALA A 54 17.52 -12.09 -12.68
C ALA A 54 16.19 -12.34 -13.39
N ALA A 55 16.04 -11.84 -14.60
CA ALA A 55 14.99 -12.23 -15.54
C ALA A 55 15.58 -13.02 -16.70
N THR A 56 14.94 -14.12 -17.07
CA THR A 56 15.41 -14.98 -18.16
C THR A 56 14.30 -15.91 -18.67
N ASP A 57 14.52 -16.47 -19.87
CA ASP A 57 13.74 -17.57 -20.44
C ASP A 57 14.43 -18.94 -20.25
N ALA A 58 15.64 -18.97 -19.71
CA ALA A 58 16.31 -20.21 -19.33
C ALA A 58 15.54 -20.96 -18.22
N LEU A 59 15.84 -22.25 -18.05
CA LEU A 59 15.32 -23.03 -16.94
C LEU A 59 15.91 -22.50 -15.62
N VAL A 60 15.07 -22.45 -14.59
CA VAL A 60 15.44 -21.88 -13.28
C VAL A 60 16.63 -22.62 -12.68
N ASP A 61 16.62 -23.94 -12.72
CA ASP A 61 17.67 -24.79 -12.13
C ASP A 61 19.03 -24.57 -12.82
N ASP A 62 19.04 -24.40 -14.15
CA ASP A 62 20.26 -24.14 -14.92
C ASP A 62 20.87 -22.79 -14.56
N VAL A 63 20.03 -21.77 -14.36
CA VAL A 63 20.47 -20.43 -13.96
C VAL A 63 21.04 -20.45 -12.54
N VAL A 64 20.38 -21.15 -11.60
CA VAL A 64 20.85 -21.31 -10.21
C VAL A 64 22.18 -22.06 -10.19
N ALA A 65 22.31 -23.16 -10.94
CA ALA A 65 23.54 -23.93 -11.03
C ALA A 65 24.68 -23.13 -11.67
N ALA A 66 24.41 -22.40 -12.75
CA ALA A 66 25.41 -21.53 -13.38
C ALA A 66 25.86 -20.39 -12.46
N THR A 67 24.92 -19.83 -11.69
CA THR A 67 25.19 -18.79 -10.69
C THR A 67 26.09 -19.33 -9.58
N ALA A 68 25.74 -20.50 -9.02
CA ALA A 68 26.55 -21.17 -8.00
C ALA A 68 27.97 -21.44 -8.49
N ASN A 69 28.13 -22.04 -9.67
CA ASN A 69 29.44 -22.32 -10.26
C ASN A 69 30.27 -21.06 -10.47
N THR A 70 29.64 -19.97 -10.91
CA THR A 70 30.30 -18.68 -11.14
C THR A 70 30.79 -18.06 -9.83
N ILE A 71 29.92 -18.03 -8.81
CA ILE A 71 30.25 -17.49 -7.49
C ILE A 71 31.33 -18.33 -6.80
N THR A 72 31.21 -19.65 -6.79
CA THR A 72 32.21 -20.56 -6.20
C THR A 72 33.57 -20.40 -6.87
N ARG A 73 33.63 -20.24 -8.20
CA ARG A 73 34.88 -20.07 -8.93
C ARG A 73 35.58 -18.75 -8.57
N ASP A 74 34.84 -17.66 -8.49
CA ASP A 74 35.43 -16.31 -8.42
C ASP A 74 35.51 -15.75 -6.99
N LEU A 75 34.60 -16.16 -6.10
CA LEU A 75 34.56 -15.73 -4.69
C LEU A 75 35.03 -16.82 -3.72
N GLY A 76 35.03 -18.09 -4.14
CA GLY A 76 35.57 -19.23 -3.39
C GLY A 76 34.53 -20.25 -2.93
N GLU A 77 35.01 -21.42 -2.52
CA GLU A 77 34.18 -22.60 -2.17
C GLU A 77 33.30 -22.43 -0.93
N SER A 78 33.53 -21.38 -0.12
CA SER A 78 32.70 -21.10 1.04
C SER A 78 31.33 -20.51 0.72
N TYR A 79 31.12 -20.05 -0.53
CA TYR A 79 29.85 -19.46 -0.96
C TYR A 79 28.91 -20.53 -1.50
N THR A 80 27.65 -20.47 -1.08
CA THR A 80 26.54 -21.28 -1.55
C THR A 80 25.48 -20.38 -2.19
N CYS A 81 24.69 -20.95 -3.10
CA CYS A 81 23.58 -20.27 -3.74
C CYS A 81 22.32 -21.13 -3.61
N GLU A 82 21.20 -20.50 -3.33
CA GLU A 82 19.90 -21.17 -3.15
C GLU A 82 18.80 -20.37 -3.87
N LEU A 83 17.86 -21.09 -4.48
CA LEU A 83 16.65 -20.48 -5.02
C LEU A 83 15.71 -20.06 -3.89
N TRP A 84 15.42 -18.77 -3.79
CA TRP A 84 14.50 -18.23 -2.78
C TRP A 84 13.08 -18.05 -3.31
N ALA A 85 12.96 -17.62 -4.56
CA ALA A 85 11.67 -17.47 -5.22
C ALA A 85 11.80 -17.53 -6.74
N SER A 86 10.75 -18.00 -7.39
CA SER A 86 10.53 -17.80 -8.81
C SER A 86 9.15 -17.16 -9.00
N ALA A 87 9.10 -16.11 -9.81
CA ALA A 87 7.89 -15.33 -10.01
C ALA A 87 7.66 -15.05 -11.51
N PRO A 88 6.40 -14.91 -11.94
CA PRO A 88 6.06 -14.53 -13.32
C PRO A 88 6.39 -13.05 -13.62
N ALA A 89 6.97 -12.35 -12.65
CA ALA A 89 7.24 -10.93 -12.68
C ALA A 89 8.46 -10.59 -11.82
N ILE A 90 9.10 -9.47 -12.13
CA ILE A 90 10.21 -8.91 -11.36
C ILE A 90 9.76 -8.68 -9.92
N LEU A 91 10.53 -9.21 -8.97
CA LEU A 91 10.33 -9.04 -7.54
C LEU A 91 10.99 -7.74 -7.08
N PRO A 92 10.24 -6.73 -6.61
CA PRO A 92 10.84 -5.54 -6.02
C PRO A 92 11.62 -5.91 -4.75
N LEU A 93 12.90 -5.54 -4.74
CA LEU A 93 13.78 -5.72 -3.59
C LEU A 93 14.00 -4.39 -2.87
N ARG A 94 14.33 -4.47 -1.57
CA ARG A 94 14.68 -3.30 -0.77
C ARG A 94 15.99 -2.66 -1.26
N PRO A 95 16.07 -1.33 -1.41
CA PRO A 95 17.34 -0.65 -1.61
C PRO A 95 18.32 -0.91 -0.46
N LEU A 96 19.61 -0.99 -0.76
CA LEU A 96 20.64 -1.27 0.26
C LEU A 96 20.72 -0.19 1.35
N ASP A 97 20.40 1.05 0.99
CA ASP A 97 20.31 2.22 1.87
C ASP A 97 18.96 2.35 2.58
N GLY A 98 18.02 1.41 2.36
CA GLY A 98 16.67 1.44 2.92
C GLY A 98 15.69 2.25 2.07
N TYR A 99 14.45 2.37 2.55
CA TYR A 99 13.40 3.07 1.80
C TYR A 99 13.32 4.56 2.13
N ASP A 100 13.71 4.98 3.33
CA ASP A 100 13.43 6.32 3.84
C ASP A 100 13.97 7.42 2.92
N GLU A 101 15.22 7.28 2.46
CA GLU A 101 15.87 8.19 1.49
C GLU A 101 15.18 8.25 0.12
N HIS A 102 14.31 7.28 -0.20
CA HIS A 102 13.67 7.13 -1.50
C HIS A 102 12.20 7.52 -1.52
N ILE A 103 11.49 7.35 -0.40
CA ILE A 103 10.04 7.52 -0.35
C ILE A 103 9.56 8.55 0.66
N VAL A 104 10.41 9.03 1.59
CA VAL A 104 10.02 10.01 2.60
C VAL A 104 10.42 11.41 2.16
N ALA A 105 9.43 12.29 2.02
CA ALA A 105 9.70 13.71 1.90
C ALA A 105 9.99 14.27 3.28
N HIS A 106 11.28 14.42 3.60
CA HIS A 106 11.69 15.21 4.74
C HIS A 106 11.47 16.68 4.40
N ASP A 107 10.70 17.38 5.24
CA ASP A 107 10.36 18.82 5.13
C ASP A 107 11.58 19.77 5.33
N ASN A 108 12.79 19.29 5.02
CA ASN A 108 14.10 19.83 5.37
C ASN A 108 14.52 21.08 4.57
N LYS A 109 13.58 21.90 4.07
CA LYS A 109 13.92 23.18 3.40
C LYS A 109 13.07 24.40 3.74
N ARG A 110 12.18 24.39 4.74
CA ARG A 110 11.62 25.65 5.30
C ARG A 110 12.63 26.52 6.08
N ASN A 111 13.90 26.10 6.17
CA ASN A 111 14.98 26.81 6.88
C ASN A 111 16.03 27.47 5.97
N PHE A 112 15.73 27.81 4.71
CA PHE A 112 16.50 28.84 4.02
C PHE A 112 15.99 30.22 4.43
N ARG A 113 16.49 30.72 5.57
CA ARG A 113 16.44 32.16 5.90
C ARG A 113 17.28 32.93 4.88
N SER A 114 16.74 33.18 3.68
CA SER A 114 17.15 34.36 2.91
C SER A 114 16.30 35.53 3.41
N SER A 115 16.96 36.63 3.74
CA SER A 115 16.39 37.85 4.28
C SER A 115 15.67 38.69 3.23
N GLU A 116 14.98 38.07 2.26
CA GLU A 116 14.24 38.79 1.22
C GLU A 116 12.72 38.62 1.38
N PRO A 117 11.95 39.69 1.13
CA PRO A 117 10.52 39.70 1.38
C PRO A 117 9.77 38.88 0.32
N ALA A 118 9.09 37.84 0.78
CA ALA A 118 7.86 37.25 0.25
C ALA A 118 7.69 37.28 -1.28
N ALA A 119 8.35 36.36 -1.98
CA ALA A 119 7.78 35.76 -3.17
C ALA A 119 7.18 34.41 -2.76
N ILE A 120 5.88 34.27 -3.02
CA ILE A 120 5.07 33.07 -2.82
C ILE A 120 5.61 31.95 -3.73
N VAL A 121 5.34 30.70 -3.33
CA VAL A 121 5.62 29.40 -3.98
C VAL A 121 6.93 28.74 -3.52
N ASP A 122 6.91 28.21 -2.30
CA ASP A 122 7.81 27.11 -1.90
C ASP A 122 6.97 25.82 -1.90
N THR A 123 6.62 25.39 -3.12
CA THR A 123 5.93 24.13 -3.37
C THR A 123 6.85 23.00 -2.94
N PHE A 124 6.30 22.05 -2.19
CA PHE A 124 6.78 20.67 -2.18
C PHE A 124 7.17 20.30 -3.63
N PRO A 125 8.32 19.65 -3.89
CA PRO A 125 8.69 19.41 -5.28
C PRO A 125 7.71 18.40 -5.87
N ASP A 126 6.63 18.88 -6.49
CA ASP A 126 5.54 18.05 -6.99
C ASP A 126 6.04 17.08 -8.07
N GLU A 127 7.09 17.47 -8.79
CA GLU A 127 7.84 16.60 -9.70
C GLU A 127 8.52 15.42 -8.99
N TRP A 128 9.04 15.63 -7.78
CA TRP A 128 9.57 14.54 -6.94
C TRP A 128 8.42 13.61 -6.55
N ALA A 129 7.29 14.13 -6.08
CA ALA A 129 6.15 13.32 -5.67
C ALA A 129 5.63 12.44 -6.83
N ALA A 130 5.46 13.02 -8.01
CA ALA A 130 5.07 12.28 -9.22
C ALA A 130 6.12 11.22 -9.62
N SER A 131 7.40 11.57 -9.58
CA SER A 131 8.50 10.65 -9.89
C SER A 131 8.56 9.47 -8.89
N ILE A 132 8.44 9.74 -7.60
CA ILE A 132 8.45 8.74 -6.54
C ILE A 132 7.18 7.89 -6.59
N MET A 133 6.00 8.46 -6.82
CA MET A 133 4.76 7.70 -7.03
C MET A 133 4.89 6.76 -8.24
N LYS A 134 5.46 7.21 -9.36
CA LYS A 134 5.73 6.34 -10.52
C LYS A 134 6.78 5.26 -10.19
N LYS A 135 7.81 5.61 -9.42
CA LYS A 135 8.90 4.69 -9.08
C LYS A 135 8.48 3.62 -8.07
N TRP A 136 7.86 4.02 -6.98
CA TRP A 136 7.61 3.21 -5.80
C TRP A 136 6.14 2.92 -5.53
N GLY A 137 5.23 3.60 -6.25
CA GLY A 137 3.78 3.42 -6.07
C GLY A 137 3.25 4.11 -4.83
N MET A 138 4.14 4.78 -4.08
CA MET A 138 3.83 5.45 -2.84
C MET A 138 4.91 6.46 -2.46
N PHE A 139 4.56 7.38 -1.57
CA PHE A 139 5.50 8.23 -0.84
C PHE A 139 4.90 8.66 0.50
N VAL A 140 5.74 9.20 1.39
CA VAL A 140 5.36 9.73 2.69
C VAL A 140 5.60 11.23 2.71
N GLN A 141 4.59 11.98 3.13
CA GLN A 141 4.68 13.41 3.41
C GLN A 141 4.59 13.61 4.91
N THR A 142 5.65 14.14 5.51
CA THR A 142 5.66 14.41 6.96
C THR A 142 4.88 15.67 7.28
N SER A 143 4.19 15.69 8.42
CA SER A 143 3.48 16.87 8.94
C SER A 143 2.47 17.46 7.94
N LEU A 144 1.66 16.61 7.28
CA LEU A 144 0.57 17.10 6.43
C LEU A 144 -0.47 17.84 7.25
N LEU A 145 -0.78 17.38 8.46
CA LEU A 145 -1.62 18.06 9.45
C LEU A 145 -0.79 18.46 10.67
N GLU A 146 -1.04 19.66 11.20
CA GLU A 146 -0.45 20.12 12.46
C GLU A 146 -1.07 19.40 13.67
N VAL A 147 -0.37 19.37 14.80
CA VAL A 147 -0.83 18.68 16.02
C VAL A 147 -2.25 19.10 16.43
N LEU A 148 -2.53 20.41 16.42
CA LEU A 148 -3.86 20.94 16.78
C LEU A 148 -4.94 20.58 15.74
N GLU A 149 -4.56 20.36 14.48
CA GLU A 149 -5.47 19.91 13.42
C GLU A 149 -5.82 18.44 13.62
N VAL A 150 -4.82 17.61 13.91
CA VAL A 150 -4.97 16.20 14.24
C VAL A 150 -5.89 16.03 15.47
N GLU A 151 -5.65 16.77 16.55
CA GLU A 151 -6.48 16.71 17.77
C GLU A 151 -7.95 17.06 17.47
N LYS A 152 -8.20 18.13 16.71
CA LYS A 152 -9.57 18.54 16.35
C LYS A 152 -10.27 17.49 15.49
N LEU A 153 -9.58 16.97 14.47
CA LEU A 153 -10.12 15.95 13.58
C LEU A 153 -10.41 14.66 14.34
N ARG A 154 -9.50 14.25 15.22
CA ARG A 154 -9.67 13.07 16.09
C ARG A 154 -10.89 13.21 16.99
N CYS A 155 -11.10 14.34 17.66
CA CYS A 155 -12.30 14.57 18.46
C CYS A 155 -13.58 14.42 17.63
N CYS A 156 -13.60 14.94 16.40
CA CYS A 156 -14.75 14.79 15.51
C CYS A 156 -14.97 13.33 15.11
N ILE A 157 -13.91 12.57 14.89
CA ILE A 157 -13.98 11.17 14.49
C ILE A 157 -14.39 10.27 15.66
N ASP A 158 -13.87 10.51 16.85
CA ASP A 158 -14.26 9.77 18.06
C ASP A 158 -15.77 9.95 18.33
N GLU A 159 -16.33 11.16 18.10
CA GLU A 159 -17.78 11.40 18.13
C GLU A 159 -18.52 10.56 17.07
N GLU A 160 -18.05 10.50 15.82
CA GLU A 160 -18.69 9.72 14.75
C GLU A 160 -18.65 8.20 15.02
N ILE A 161 -17.52 7.69 15.53
CA ILE A 161 -17.37 6.28 15.93
C ILE A 161 -18.34 5.95 17.07
N ALA A 162 -18.39 6.77 18.12
CA ALA A 162 -19.32 6.55 19.23
C ALA A 162 -20.78 6.55 18.75
N ASN A 163 -21.15 7.53 17.90
CA ASN A 163 -22.51 7.64 17.38
C ASN A 163 -22.92 6.41 16.56
N ILE A 164 -22.05 5.90 15.66
CA ILE A 164 -22.40 4.74 14.83
C ILE A 164 -22.47 3.45 15.65
N GLU A 165 -21.58 3.28 16.64
CA GLU A 165 -21.60 2.11 17.52
C GLU A 165 -22.84 2.11 18.44
N ASP A 166 -23.25 3.29 18.93
CA ASP A 166 -24.48 3.46 19.70
C ASP A 166 -25.73 3.16 18.85
N LEU A 167 -25.75 3.63 17.59
CA LEU A 167 -26.85 3.34 16.65
C LEU A 167 -26.96 1.85 16.35
N ILE A 168 -25.83 1.16 16.09
CA ILE A 168 -25.83 -0.29 15.90
C ILE A 168 -26.33 -0.99 17.16
N SER A 169 -25.84 -0.60 18.33
CA SER A 169 -26.23 -1.21 19.60
C SER A 169 -27.73 -1.02 19.90
N HIS A 170 -28.29 0.14 19.54
CA HIS A 170 -29.71 0.44 19.73
C HIS A 170 -30.61 -0.35 18.77
N HIS A 171 -30.26 -0.40 17.48
CA HIS A 171 -31.11 -1.00 16.44
C HIS A 171 -30.84 -2.49 16.21
N GLN A 172 -29.66 -2.98 16.56
CA GLN A 172 -29.22 -4.36 16.38
C GLN A 172 -28.54 -4.89 17.66
N PRO A 173 -29.25 -4.97 18.80
CA PRO A 173 -28.66 -5.32 20.11
C PRO A 173 -28.08 -6.74 20.20
N ASN A 174 -28.34 -7.59 19.21
CA ASN A 174 -27.79 -8.94 19.14
C ASN A 174 -26.44 -9.00 18.40
N LEU A 175 -26.03 -7.91 17.73
CA LEU A 175 -24.72 -7.84 17.08
C LEU A 175 -23.66 -7.46 18.11
N ASN A 176 -22.60 -8.24 18.15
CA ASN A 176 -21.42 -7.97 18.94
C ASN A 176 -20.38 -7.25 18.08
N ILE A 177 -20.34 -5.92 18.18
CA ILE A 177 -19.39 -5.08 17.44
C ILE A 177 -17.96 -5.51 17.77
N GLY A 178 -17.22 -5.91 16.74
CA GLY A 178 -15.84 -6.37 16.86
C GLY A 178 -15.70 -7.89 16.84
N LYS A 179 -16.80 -8.63 17.03
CA LYS A 179 -16.83 -10.10 16.90
C LYS A 179 -17.66 -10.57 15.71
N ASP A 180 -18.75 -9.87 15.41
CA ASP A 180 -19.58 -10.20 14.27
C ASP A 180 -19.11 -9.47 13.01
N VAL A 181 -19.28 -10.13 11.86
CA VAL A 181 -19.06 -9.52 10.56
C VAL A 181 -20.24 -8.58 10.26
N ILE A 182 -19.96 -7.30 10.12
CA ILE A 182 -20.95 -6.26 9.77
C ILE A 182 -20.60 -5.62 8.42
N SER A 183 -21.63 -5.30 7.64
CA SER A 183 -21.47 -4.59 6.36
C SER A 183 -22.71 -3.73 6.11
N PHE A 184 -22.80 -2.64 6.86
CA PHE A 184 -23.76 -1.57 6.61
C PHE A 184 -23.19 -0.63 5.56
N LYS A 185 -24.06 0.24 5.00
CA LYS A 185 -23.63 1.24 4.02
C LYS A 185 -22.61 2.21 4.61
N GLU A 186 -22.79 2.56 5.88
CA GLU A 186 -21.97 3.52 6.60
C GLU A 186 -20.74 2.88 7.24
N ILE A 187 -20.81 1.61 7.65
CA ILE A 187 -19.72 0.93 8.35
C ILE A 187 -19.62 -0.55 7.98
N ALA A 188 -18.39 -0.99 7.73
CA ALA A 188 -18.10 -2.40 7.45
C ALA A 188 -16.92 -2.90 8.31
N SER A 189 -17.05 -4.12 8.84
CA SER A 189 -15.93 -4.82 9.48
C SER A 189 -14.94 -5.33 8.42
N ARG A 190 -13.64 -5.15 8.67
CA ARG A 190 -12.52 -5.63 7.84
C ARG A 190 -11.68 -6.68 8.56
N GLY A 191 -12.38 -7.60 9.23
CA GLY A 191 -11.80 -8.63 10.09
C GLY A 191 -12.00 -8.32 11.57
N TYR A 192 -13.19 -8.65 12.07
CA TYR A 192 -13.53 -8.52 13.49
C TYR A 192 -13.40 -7.08 14.00
N GLU A 193 -12.44 -6.83 14.89
CA GLU A 193 -12.15 -5.59 15.60
C GLU A 193 -11.60 -4.46 14.69
N ARG A 194 -11.73 -4.56 13.38
CA ARG A 194 -11.27 -3.55 12.41
C ARG A 194 -12.44 -3.09 11.57
N PHE A 195 -12.54 -1.79 11.34
CA PHE A 195 -13.70 -1.18 10.69
C PHE A 195 -13.28 -0.16 9.66
N ASP A 196 -14.17 0.06 8.69
CA ASP A 196 -14.14 1.13 7.71
C ASP A 196 -15.47 1.88 7.82
N LEU A 197 -15.41 3.13 8.29
CA LEU A 197 -16.55 4.00 8.56
C LEU A 197 -16.57 5.14 7.54
N LEU A 198 -17.55 5.14 6.64
CA LEU A 198 -17.75 6.21 5.67
C LEU A 198 -18.31 7.46 6.35
N LEU A 199 -17.65 8.60 6.20
CA LEU A 199 -18.10 9.84 6.82
C LEU A 199 -19.32 10.42 6.09
N SER A 200 -20.38 10.68 6.87
CA SER A 200 -21.57 11.38 6.39
C SER A 200 -21.22 12.74 5.78
N LYS A 201 -21.95 13.13 4.73
CA LYS A 201 -21.86 14.45 4.07
C LYS A 201 -22.06 15.62 5.04
N THR A 202 -22.74 15.40 6.15
CA THR A 202 -23.05 16.42 7.17
C THR A 202 -22.17 16.32 8.41
N SER A 203 -21.21 15.37 8.47
CA SER A 203 -20.37 15.19 9.66
C SER A 203 -19.37 16.34 9.81
N LYS A 204 -19.06 16.69 11.07
CA LYS A 204 -18.03 17.69 11.39
C LYS A 204 -16.66 17.23 10.88
N ALA A 205 -16.38 15.93 10.99
CA ALA A 205 -15.14 15.33 10.53
C ALA A 205 -14.97 15.49 9.01
N ARG A 206 -16.02 15.21 8.22
CA ARG A 206 -15.96 15.40 6.77
C ARG A 206 -15.80 16.87 6.40
N ASN A 207 -16.55 17.76 7.06
CA ASN A 207 -16.41 19.20 6.84
C ASN A 207 -14.97 19.68 7.09
N PHE A 208 -14.35 19.21 8.19
CA PHE A 208 -12.95 19.52 8.48
C PHE A 208 -12.04 19.07 7.34
N VAL A 209 -12.19 17.84 6.85
CA VAL A 209 -11.35 17.29 5.77
C VAL A 209 -11.52 18.08 4.48
N GLU A 210 -12.76 18.38 4.11
CA GLU A 210 -13.07 19.12 2.88
C GLU A 210 -12.45 20.52 2.87
N HIS A 211 -12.42 21.21 4.03
CA HIS A 211 -11.94 22.60 4.09
C HIS A 211 -10.46 22.71 4.50
N ALA A 212 -9.95 21.83 5.36
CA ALA A 212 -8.59 21.93 5.89
C ALA A 212 -7.57 21.10 5.08
N LEU A 213 -8.00 19.96 4.53
CA LEU A 213 -7.12 19.00 3.88
C LEU A 213 -7.21 19.05 2.36
N LEU A 214 -8.42 19.00 1.78
CA LEU A 214 -8.57 18.91 0.31
C LEU A 214 -8.00 20.15 -0.40
N GLU A 215 -8.21 21.35 0.13
CA GLU A 215 -7.61 22.57 -0.42
C GLU A 215 -6.07 22.52 -0.42
N ARG A 216 -5.48 21.90 0.61
CA ARG A 216 -4.02 21.77 0.78
C ARG A 216 -3.40 20.80 -0.22
N ILE A 217 -4.12 19.74 -0.55
CA ILE A 217 -3.60 18.66 -1.39
C ILE A 217 -4.04 18.71 -2.85
N GLY A 218 -5.03 19.54 -3.18
CA GLY A 218 -5.57 19.68 -4.54
C GLY A 218 -4.49 19.82 -5.63
N PRO A 219 -3.50 20.74 -5.48
CA PRO A 219 -2.42 20.88 -6.46
C PRO A 219 -1.59 19.61 -6.66
N LEU A 220 -1.36 18.85 -5.58
CA LEU A 220 -0.60 17.60 -5.66
C LEU A 220 -1.41 16.49 -6.34
N ILE A 221 -2.71 16.39 -6.03
CA ILE A 221 -3.63 15.47 -6.72
C ILE A 221 -3.64 15.75 -8.22
N GLU A 222 -3.66 17.03 -8.62
CA GLU A 222 -3.60 17.43 -10.02
C GLU A 222 -2.39 16.83 -10.74
N ILE A 223 -1.23 16.97 -10.13
CA ILE A 223 0.04 16.56 -10.72
C ILE A 223 0.14 15.04 -10.76
N LEU A 224 -0.27 14.37 -9.69
CA LEU A 224 -0.26 12.91 -9.60
C LEU A 224 -1.26 12.24 -10.56
N LEU A 225 -2.34 12.94 -10.95
CA LEU A 225 -3.36 12.47 -11.89
C LEU A 225 -3.26 13.11 -13.29
N ASN A 226 -2.09 13.67 -13.65
CA ASN A 226 -1.81 14.25 -14.97
C ASN A 226 -2.79 15.39 -15.39
N GLY A 227 -3.09 16.32 -14.49
CA GLY A 227 -3.79 17.57 -14.83
C GLY A 227 -5.30 17.45 -15.01
N ARG A 228 -5.94 16.36 -14.57
CA ARG A 228 -7.37 16.09 -14.77
C ARG A 228 -8.31 16.80 -13.78
N LEU A 229 -8.01 18.06 -13.41
CA LEU A 229 -8.82 18.83 -12.46
C LEU A 229 -10.12 19.40 -13.05
N GLY A 230 -10.29 19.32 -14.37
CA GLY A 230 -11.50 19.77 -15.08
C GLY A 230 -12.68 18.81 -15.02
N ASP A 231 -12.42 17.56 -14.64
CA ASP A 231 -13.45 16.57 -14.34
C ASP A 231 -13.81 16.68 -12.86
N THR A 232 -15.08 16.50 -12.50
CA THR A 232 -15.49 16.48 -11.09
C THR A 232 -14.72 15.37 -10.36
N ILE A 233 -13.78 15.77 -9.51
CA ILE A 233 -13.04 14.91 -8.59
C ILE A 233 -14.05 14.30 -7.61
N ASP A 234 -14.32 13.00 -7.76
CA ASP A 234 -15.12 12.25 -6.80
C ASP A 234 -14.21 11.64 -5.74
N TYR A 235 -14.63 11.74 -4.48
CA TYR A 235 -13.88 11.20 -3.36
C TYR A 235 -14.75 10.61 -2.28
N ASP A 236 -14.34 9.43 -1.83
CA ASP A 236 -14.82 8.82 -0.60
C ASP A 236 -13.89 9.21 0.54
N ILE A 237 -14.47 9.64 1.67
CA ILE A 237 -13.74 9.94 2.90
C ILE A 237 -14.20 8.94 3.95
N SER A 238 -13.31 8.06 4.37
CA SER A 238 -13.59 7.08 5.40
C SER A 238 -12.60 7.11 6.54
N VAL A 239 -13.05 6.60 7.69
CA VAL A 239 -12.23 6.35 8.86
C VAL A 239 -11.99 4.86 8.95
N VAL A 240 -10.75 4.44 8.73
CA VAL A 240 -10.35 3.06 9.06
C VAL A 240 -9.92 3.06 10.52
N TYR A 241 -10.55 2.25 11.36
CA TYR A 241 -10.12 2.12 12.75
C TYR A 241 -9.99 0.67 13.22
N SER A 242 -9.12 0.44 14.19
CA SER A 242 -8.86 -0.89 14.77
C SER A 242 -8.99 -0.84 16.28
N LYS A 243 -9.72 -1.78 16.88
CA LYS A 243 -9.75 -1.98 18.33
C LYS A 243 -8.58 -2.89 18.75
N PRO A 244 -8.19 -2.88 20.04
CA PRO A 244 -7.19 -3.80 20.56
C PRO A 244 -7.49 -5.27 20.20
N GLY A 245 -6.47 -6.02 19.78
CA GLY A 245 -6.61 -7.40 19.31
C GLY A 245 -7.06 -7.57 17.85
N ALA A 246 -7.19 -6.48 17.08
CA ALA A 246 -7.52 -6.59 15.66
C ALA A 246 -6.47 -7.43 14.89
N PRO A 247 -6.91 -8.43 14.10
CA PRO A 247 -5.99 -9.29 13.38
C PRO A 247 -5.31 -8.55 12.23
N ASN A 248 -4.21 -9.15 11.77
CA ASN A 248 -3.50 -8.64 10.61
C ASN A 248 -4.31 -8.90 9.34
N GLN A 249 -4.31 -7.95 8.42
CA GLN A 249 -4.83 -8.19 7.08
C GLN A 249 -3.80 -8.93 6.24
N GLY A 250 -4.27 -9.83 5.38
CA GLY A 250 -3.42 -10.42 4.34
C GLY A 250 -2.95 -9.38 3.32
N TRP A 251 -1.90 -9.72 2.59
CA TRP A 251 -1.42 -8.89 1.47
C TRP A 251 -2.48 -8.73 0.40
N HIS A 252 -2.83 -7.48 0.09
CA HIS A 252 -3.85 -7.17 -0.91
C HIS A 252 -3.49 -5.89 -1.69
N ALA A 253 -4.32 -5.61 -2.69
CA ALA A 253 -4.32 -4.37 -3.45
C ALA A 253 -5.64 -3.66 -3.20
N ASP A 254 -5.61 -2.33 -3.08
CA ASP A 254 -6.83 -1.55 -3.00
C ASP A 254 -7.43 -1.34 -4.38
N GLY A 255 -8.56 -1.98 -4.65
CA GLY A 255 -9.28 -1.86 -5.92
C GLY A 255 -9.00 -3.01 -6.88
N ASP A 256 -10.03 -3.36 -7.66
CA ASP A 256 -9.89 -4.31 -8.75
C ASP A 256 -9.20 -3.68 -9.95
N HIS A 257 -8.47 -4.51 -10.69
CA HIS A 257 -7.98 -4.15 -12.02
C HIS A 257 -9.18 -3.74 -12.88
N GLN A 258 -9.11 -2.58 -13.56
CA GLN A 258 -10.09 -2.28 -14.61
C GLN A 258 -10.12 -3.44 -15.60
N LYS A 259 -11.28 -4.10 -15.72
CA LYS A 259 -11.49 -5.21 -16.66
C LYS A 259 -11.10 -4.76 -18.07
N GLY A 260 -10.12 -5.44 -18.67
CA GLY A 260 -9.66 -5.18 -20.03
C GLY A 260 -8.48 -4.21 -20.17
N ALA A 261 -7.97 -3.63 -19.08
CA ALA A 261 -6.71 -2.88 -19.12
C ALA A 261 -5.54 -3.83 -19.42
N SER A 262 -4.78 -3.52 -20.48
CA SER A 262 -3.60 -4.29 -20.87
C SER A 262 -2.45 -4.02 -19.91
N ASP A 263 -1.72 -5.07 -19.53
CA ASP A 263 -0.40 -4.89 -18.93
C ASP A 263 0.46 -4.09 -19.91
N SER A 264 1.03 -3.01 -19.42
CA SER A 264 2.20 -2.40 -19.99
C SER A 264 3.33 -3.44 -20.03
N GLY A 265 3.72 -3.89 -21.21
CA GLY A 265 4.75 -4.93 -21.37
C GLY A 265 6.12 -4.57 -20.78
N TRP A 266 7.06 -5.52 -20.86
CA TRP A 266 8.40 -5.42 -20.28
C TRP A 266 9.39 -4.69 -21.19
N GLY A 267 10.23 -3.82 -20.60
CA GLY A 267 11.52 -3.40 -21.16
C GLY A 267 12.66 -4.32 -20.68
N THR A 268 13.74 -4.39 -21.45
CA THR A 268 14.93 -5.22 -21.16
C THR A 268 15.79 -4.70 -20.00
N ASP A 269 15.52 -3.51 -19.49
CA ASP A 269 16.14 -2.94 -18.29
C ASP A 269 15.44 -3.42 -16.99
N GLY A 270 14.40 -4.24 -17.12
CA GLY A 270 13.54 -4.64 -16.00
C GLY A 270 12.49 -3.59 -15.62
N TRP A 271 12.29 -2.56 -16.45
CA TRP A 271 11.29 -1.52 -16.23
C TRP A 271 10.23 -1.57 -17.32
N LYS A 272 8.99 -1.21 -16.97
CA LYS A 272 7.94 -0.99 -17.97
C LYS A 272 8.29 0.28 -18.75
N VAL A 273 8.24 0.21 -20.08
CA VAL A 273 8.46 1.37 -20.98
C VAL A 273 7.41 2.46 -20.73
N GLN A 274 6.23 2.08 -20.23
CA GLN A 274 5.16 2.97 -19.80
C GLN A 274 4.41 2.31 -18.65
N LEU A 275 4.30 2.93 -17.48
CA LEU A 275 3.36 2.48 -16.43
C LEU A 275 1.97 3.00 -16.77
N ALA A 276 0.92 2.24 -16.47
CA ALA A 276 -0.42 2.80 -16.54
C ALA A 276 -0.55 3.95 -15.53
N ASP A 277 -1.16 5.05 -15.95
CA ASP A 277 -1.41 6.17 -15.04
C ASP A 277 -2.28 5.69 -13.86
N ALA A 278 -2.02 6.25 -12.67
CA ALA A 278 -2.92 6.08 -11.55
C ALA A 278 -4.30 6.62 -11.94
N TYR A 279 -5.36 5.82 -11.78
CA TYR A 279 -6.73 6.33 -11.94
C TYR A 279 -7.35 6.77 -10.62
N ALA A 280 -6.72 6.35 -9.54
CA ALA A 280 -7.17 6.57 -8.19
C ALA A 280 -5.94 6.76 -7.28
N LEU A 281 -6.11 7.62 -6.28
CA LEU A 281 -5.12 7.85 -5.24
C LEU A 281 -5.77 7.53 -3.91
N CYS A 282 -4.99 6.96 -3.01
CA CYS A 282 -5.35 6.78 -1.62
C CYS A 282 -4.41 7.65 -0.78
N LEU A 283 -5.00 8.56 -0.02
CA LEU A 283 -4.31 9.34 1.00
C LEU A 283 -4.66 8.77 2.37
N PHE A 284 -3.64 8.31 3.09
CA PHE A 284 -3.76 7.73 4.41
C PHE A 284 -3.13 8.66 5.45
N VAL A 285 -3.96 9.27 6.30
CA VAL A 285 -3.51 10.19 7.36
C VAL A 285 -3.69 9.53 8.73
N PRO A 286 -2.62 9.06 9.40
CA PRO A 286 -2.64 8.67 10.81
C PRO A 286 -3.15 9.80 11.71
N LEU A 287 -4.11 9.48 12.59
CA LEU A 287 -4.58 10.38 13.65
C LEU A 287 -3.97 10.07 15.03
N ILE A 288 -3.16 9.01 15.08
CA ILE A 288 -2.30 8.64 16.20
C ILE A 288 -0.95 8.18 15.64
N ASP A 289 0.06 8.09 16.49
CA ASP A 289 1.35 7.51 16.09
C ASP A 289 1.21 6.02 15.76
N LEU A 290 1.77 5.61 14.62
CA LEU A 290 1.78 4.22 14.16
C LEU A 290 3.15 3.59 14.44
N ASN A 291 3.14 2.57 15.29
CA ASN A 291 4.36 1.91 15.74
C ASN A 291 4.09 0.44 16.08
N GLY A 292 5.07 -0.24 16.68
CA GLY A 292 4.93 -1.65 17.06
C GLY A 292 3.82 -1.95 18.08
N GLU A 293 3.37 -0.94 18.83
CA GLU A 293 2.32 -1.07 19.86
C GLU A 293 0.93 -0.79 19.30
N THR A 294 0.79 0.24 18.46
CA THR A 294 -0.49 0.69 17.89
C THR A 294 -0.84 0.00 16.56
N GLY A 295 0.15 -0.64 15.93
CA GLY A 295 0.02 -1.23 14.60
C GLY A 295 0.24 -0.20 13.48
N TYR A 296 0.62 -0.72 12.31
CA TYR A 296 0.86 0.06 11.10
C TYR A 296 0.52 -0.76 9.86
N THR A 297 0.37 -0.05 8.75
CA THR A 297 0.26 -0.67 7.43
C THR A 297 1.66 -0.94 6.88
N GLN A 298 1.94 -2.19 6.58
CA GLN A 298 3.10 -2.62 5.81
C GLN A 298 2.80 -2.45 4.33
N PHE A 299 3.79 -2.00 3.57
CA PHE A 299 3.70 -1.84 2.12
C PHE A 299 4.83 -2.63 1.44
N TRP A 300 4.61 -3.00 0.18
CA TRP A 300 5.65 -3.50 -0.70
C TRP A 300 5.92 -2.46 -1.80
N PRO A 301 6.85 -1.51 -1.59
CA PRO A 301 7.17 -0.49 -2.57
C PRO A 301 7.53 -1.09 -3.94
N ALA A 302 7.12 -0.39 -5.01
CA ALA A 302 7.26 -0.80 -6.41
C ALA A 302 6.50 -2.08 -6.82
N SER A 303 5.74 -2.72 -5.93
CA SER A 303 4.90 -3.88 -6.28
C SER A 303 3.70 -3.53 -7.16
N HIS A 304 3.33 -2.25 -7.22
CA HIS A 304 2.22 -1.77 -8.03
C HIS A 304 2.42 -2.02 -9.52
N ARG A 305 3.69 -2.11 -9.93
CA ARG A 305 4.12 -2.24 -11.32
C ARG A 305 3.74 -3.54 -11.97
N ASN A 306 3.26 -4.54 -11.23
CA ASN A 306 3.00 -5.84 -11.83
C ASN A 306 1.86 -6.63 -11.19
N ARG A 307 0.84 -6.91 -12.00
CA ARG A 307 -0.30 -7.75 -11.60
C ARG A 307 0.06 -9.20 -11.30
N GLY A 308 1.10 -9.73 -11.94
CA GLY A 308 1.60 -11.09 -11.74
C GLY A 308 2.16 -11.33 -10.34
N LEU A 309 2.35 -10.26 -9.56
CA LEU A 309 2.71 -10.38 -8.16
C LEU A 309 1.50 -10.65 -7.26
N ALA A 310 0.24 -10.68 -7.75
CA ALA A 310 -0.91 -11.09 -6.93
C ALA A 310 -0.62 -12.43 -6.22
N GLY A 311 -0.81 -12.48 -4.89
CA GLY A 311 -0.48 -13.66 -4.07
C GLY A 311 0.99 -13.78 -3.62
N PHE A 312 1.92 -13.01 -4.19
CA PHE A 312 3.36 -13.05 -3.81
C PHE A 312 3.71 -12.15 -2.61
N GLY A 313 2.73 -11.60 -1.92
CA GLY A 313 2.97 -10.73 -0.75
C GLY A 313 3.94 -11.30 0.29
N PRO A 314 3.82 -12.58 0.71
CA PRO A 314 4.73 -13.20 1.67
C PRO A 314 6.21 -13.20 1.25
N VAL A 315 6.52 -13.15 -0.05
CA VAL A 315 7.91 -13.06 -0.52
C VAL A 315 8.55 -11.76 -0.05
N ALA A 316 7.81 -10.65 -0.01
CA ALA A 316 8.34 -9.38 0.47
C ALA A 316 8.85 -9.46 1.91
N GLU A 317 8.23 -10.28 2.76
CA GLU A 317 8.63 -10.49 4.16
C GLU A 317 9.96 -11.23 4.23
N ILE A 318 10.08 -12.34 3.50
CA ILE A 318 11.28 -13.18 3.45
C ILE A 318 12.47 -12.38 2.88
N THR A 319 12.22 -11.55 1.87
CA THR A 319 13.27 -10.75 1.24
C THR A 319 13.60 -9.45 1.98
N GLY A 320 12.91 -9.16 3.09
CA GLY A 320 13.04 -7.87 3.78
C GLY A 320 12.64 -6.66 2.92
N ALA A 321 11.84 -6.88 1.88
CA ALA A 321 11.36 -5.86 0.94
C ALA A 321 10.12 -5.11 1.43
N VAL A 322 9.63 -5.44 2.63
CA VAL A 322 8.55 -4.71 3.29
C VAL A 322 9.04 -3.36 3.79
N TRP A 323 8.24 -2.32 3.55
CA TRP A 323 8.33 -1.07 4.29
C TRP A 323 7.26 -1.05 5.38
N ASP A 324 7.70 -0.94 6.63
CA ASP A 324 6.83 -0.75 7.77
C ASP A 324 6.35 0.71 7.79
N GLY A 325 5.07 0.96 7.50
CA GLY A 325 4.48 2.30 7.47
C GLY A 325 4.27 2.92 8.85
N LYS A 326 5.34 2.95 9.64
CA LYS A 326 5.42 3.65 10.92
C LYS A 326 5.54 5.14 10.65
N CYS A 327 4.61 5.91 11.16
CA CYS A 327 4.53 7.35 10.94
C CYS A 327 3.89 8.01 12.16
N ARG A 328 4.11 9.33 12.29
CA ARG A 328 3.54 10.12 13.37
C ARG A 328 2.11 10.54 13.02
N ALA A 329 1.33 10.86 14.03
CA ALA A 329 0.04 11.48 13.83
C ALA A 329 0.19 12.77 12.99
N GLY A 330 -0.65 12.93 11.96
CA GLY A 330 -0.61 14.05 11.03
C GLY A 330 0.37 13.91 9.85
N ASP A 331 1.22 12.89 9.82
CA ASP A 331 1.91 12.50 8.58
C ASP A 331 0.88 12.00 7.55
N ALA A 332 1.33 11.80 6.31
CA ALA A 332 0.51 11.27 5.23
C ALA A 332 1.25 10.24 4.41
N ILE A 333 0.61 9.09 4.18
CA ILE A 333 1.09 8.08 3.25
C ILE A 333 0.22 8.16 2.00
N TRP A 334 0.86 8.47 0.89
CA TRP A 334 0.27 8.54 -0.44
C TRP A 334 0.54 7.23 -1.15
N HIS A 335 -0.47 6.59 -1.74
CA HIS A 335 -0.24 5.48 -2.65
C HIS A 335 -1.20 5.47 -3.83
N GLY A 336 -0.69 5.05 -4.98
CA GLY A 336 -1.41 5.05 -6.24
C GLY A 336 -2.14 3.74 -6.49
N ILE A 337 -3.30 3.84 -7.13
CA ILE A 337 -4.10 2.73 -7.64
C ILE A 337 -4.10 2.85 -9.17
N GLN A 338 -3.45 1.91 -9.86
CA GLN A 338 -3.13 2.00 -11.28
C GLN A 338 -4.11 1.23 -12.18
N ARG A 339 -4.36 1.75 -13.38
CA ARG A 339 -5.28 1.09 -14.33
C ARG A 339 -4.66 -0.21 -14.82
N GLY A 340 -5.29 -1.34 -14.48
CA GLY A 340 -4.79 -2.65 -14.91
C GLY A 340 -3.51 -3.09 -14.20
N GLU A 341 -3.10 -2.42 -13.12
CA GLU A 341 -2.00 -2.84 -12.26
C GLU A 341 -2.46 -2.86 -10.79
N ILE A 342 -1.71 -3.56 -9.94
CA ILE A 342 -2.01 -3.67 -8.51
C ILE A 342 -1.66 -2.34 -7.84
N THR A 343 -2.40 -1.92 -6.81
CA THR A 343 -1.96 -0.90 -5.86
C THR A 343 -0.65 -1.31 -5.19
N ALA A 344 0.14 -0.40 -4.61
CA ALA A 344 1.20 -0.82 -3.69
C ALA A 344 0.60 -1.82 -2.68
N LYS A 345 1.06 -3.08 -2.71
CA LYS A 345 0.43 -4.08 -1.87
C LYS A 345 0.65 -3.72 -0.43
N ASN A 346 -0.37 -3.94 0.37
CA ASN A 346 -0.31 -3.62 1.76
C ASN A 346 -0.95 -4.71 2.64
N ARG A 347 -0.59 -4.65 3.92
CA ARG A 347 -1.10 -5.47 5.01
C ARG A 347 -1.15 -4.56 6.23
N CYS A 348 -2.19 -4.63 7.04
CA CYS A 348 -2.22 -3.85 8.28
C CYS A 348 -2.05 -4.76 9.49
N GLY A 349 -1.12 -4.43 10.40
CA GLY A 349 -0.96 -5.01 11.74
C GLY A 349 0.26 -5.92 12.00
N ARG A 350 0.92 -5.67 13.13
CA ARG A 350 1.29 -6.66 14.17
C ARG A 350 0.24 -6.50 15.30
N GLU A 351 -0.04 -7.55 16.07
CA GLU A 351 -1.05 -7.54 17.14
C GLU A 351 -0.93 -6.29 18.04
N THR A 352 -2.03 -5.55 18.21
CA THR A 352 -2.11 -4.48 19.19
C THR A 352 -2.10 -5.11 20.58
N SER A 353 -0.95 -5.09 21.24
CA SER A 353 -0.71 -5.84 22.48
C SER A 353 -1.21 -5.13 23.75
N ASN A 354 -1.82 -3.96 23.62
CA ASN A 354 -2.18 -3.13 24.78
C ASN A 354 -3.69 -2.98 24.91
N GLU A 355 -4.29 -3.74 25.85
CA GLU A 355 -5.68 -3.61 26.28
C GLU A 355 -6.00 -2.24 26.90
N ASN A 356 -4.96 -1.43 27.21
CA ASN A 356 -5.07 -0.09 27.78
C ASN A 356 -4.88 1.06 26.76
N ALA A 357 -4.89 0.78 25.45
CA ALA A 357 -4.81 1.85 24.46
C ALA A 357 -6.12 2.67 24.48
N GLU A 358 -6.11 3.83 25.15
CA GLU A 358 -7.23 4.80 25.21
C GLU A 358 -7.54 5.46 23.85
N SER A 359 -6.81 5.11 22.79
CA SER A 359 -6.95 5.68 21.45
C SER A 359 -7.05 4.59 20.40
N LEU A 360 -8.13 4.58 19.63
CA LEU A 360 -8.26 3.74 18.44
C LEU A 360 -7.31 4.27 17.35
N PRO A 361 -6.41 3.44 16.78
CA PRO A 361 -5.80 3.73 15.49
C PRO A 361 -6.90 4.10 14.53
N SER A 362 -6.96 5.37 14.14
CA SER A 362 -7.94 5.92 13.22
C SER A 362 -7.19 6.57 12.07
N PHE A 363 -7.65 6.27 10.87
CA PHE A 363 -7.02 6.69 9.63
C PHE A 363 -8.04 7.39 8.79
N LEU A 364 -7.70 8.57 8.30
CA LEU A 364 -8.45 9.14 7.21
C LEU A 364 -8.00 8.48 5.91
N ASN A 365 -8.94 7.90 5.18
CA ASN A 365 -8.76 7.43 3.82
C ASN A 365 -9.55 8.33 2.87
N ALA A 366 -8.85 9.08 2.02
CA ALA A 366 -9.47 9.78 0.90
C ALA A 366 -9.12 9.05 -0.40
N ARG A 367 -10.13 8.48 -1.08
CA ARG A 367 -9.96 7.77 -2.37
C ARG A 367 -10.52 8.57 -3.52
N HIS A 368 -9.71 8.80 -4.55
CA HIS A 368 -10.09 9.44 -5.81
C HIS A 368 -10.48 8.40 -6.88
N SER A 369 -11.38 8.69 -7.82
CA SER A 369 -11.55 7.90 -9.07
C SER A 369 -11.92 8.78 -10.27
N LEU A 370 -11.36 8.51 -11.45
CA LEU A 370 -11.72 9.18 -12.72
C LEU A 370 -13.00 8.57 -13.32
N SER A 371 -14.03 9.39 -13.55
CA SER A 371 -15.28 8.99 -14.19
C SER A 371 -15.28 9.26 -15.70
N GLU A 372 -14.78 8.30 -16.48
CA GLU A 372 -15.18 8.19 -17.88
C GLU A 372 -15.94 6.88 -18.04
N LEU A 373 -17.22 7.02 -18.41
CA LEU A 373 -18.28 6.00 -18.51
C LEU A 373 -19.05 5.81 -17.19
N GLY A 374 -20.38 5.95 -17.29
CA GLY A 374 -21.31 5.94 -16.17
C GLY A 374 -21.15 4.75 -15.22
N GLU A 375 -21.52 5.01 -13.97
CA GLU A 375 -21.56 4.05 -12.84
C GLU A 375 -20.20 3.55 -12.31
N VAL A 376 -19.46 4.37 -11.56
CA VAL A 376 -18.30 3.88 -10.79
C VAL A 376 -18.17 4.59 -9.44
N GLY A 377 -19.10 4.32 -8.52
CA GLY A 377 -18.80 4.27 -7.09
C GLY A 377 -18.46 2.82 -6.76
N ILE A 378 -17.27 2.56 -6.20
CA ILE A 378 -16.89 1.20 -5.77
C ILE A 378 -16.56 1.22 -4.29
N LEU A 379 -17.63 1.13 -3.49
CA LEU A 379 -17.62 0.33 -2.28
C LEU A 379 -17.11 -1.08 -2.62
N ASN A 380 -16.35 -1.65 -1.69
CA ASN A 380 -15.83 -3.02 -1.73
C ASN A 380 -16.92 -4.03 -2.13
N ASP A 381 -16.54 -5.09 -2.84
CA ASP A 381 -17.42 -6.04 -3.55
C ASP A 381 -18.46 -6.74 -2.63
N ALA A 382 -18.22 -6.72 -1.32
CA ALA A 382 -19.19 -7.12 -0.28
C ALA A 382 -20.43 -6.20 -0.23
N THR A 383 -20.26 -4.89 -0.38
CA THR A 383 -21.38 -3.94 -0.36
C THR A 383 -22.11 -3.88 -1.69
N ARG A 384 -21.43 -4.15 -2.81
CA ARG A 384 -22.06 -4.23 -4.15
C ARG A 384 -23.04 -5.40 -4.30
N ARG A 385 -22.79 -6.55 -3.65
CA ARG A 385 -23.76 -7.67 -3.68
C ARG A 385 -25.10 -7.28 -3.03
N CYS A 386 -25.08 -6.48 -1.96
CA CYS A 386 -26.30 -5.95 -1.35
C CYS A 386 -26.99 -4.86 -2.21
N LEU A 387 -26.26 -4.13 -3.05
CA LEU A 387 -26.76 -2.97 -3.81
C LEU A 387 -27.52 -3.32 -5.11
N SER A 388 -27.49 -4.56 -5.60
CA SER A 388 -28.16 -4.93 -6.86
C SER A 388 -29.65 -5.25 -6.74
N GLN A 389 -30.23 -5.13 -5.53
CA GLN A 389 -31.64 -5.37 -5.30
C GLN A 389 -32.27 -4.19 -4.54
N HIS A 390 -33.13 -3.46 -5.25
CA HIS A 390 -34.19 -2.56 -4.76
C HIS A 390 -33.90 -1.05 -4.77
N SER A 391 -34.60 -0.38 -5.69
CA SER A 391 -34.91 1.04 -5.67
C SER A 391 -36.19 1.31 -4.87
N ASP A 392 -36.23 2.51 -4.31
CA ASP A 392 -37.38 3.29 -3.79
C ASP A 392 -37.69 3.31 -2.28
N ASP A 393 -37.53 4.53 -1.75
CA ASP A 393 -38.31 5.29 -0.76
C ASP A 393 -38.61 4.73 0.65
N ASP A 394 -37.72 5.05 1.61
CA ASP A 394 -38.03 5.58 2.95
C ASP A 394 -36.71 5.75 3.75
N GLU A 395 -36.41 6.94 4.28
CA GLU A 395 -35.16 7.19 5.06
C GLU A 395 -35.09 6.40 6.38
N ASP A 396 -36.23 6.03 6.97
CA ASP A 396 -36.30 5.31 8.25
C ASP A 396 -36.24 3.77 8.12
N LYS A 397 -36.18 3.21 6.90
CA LYS A 397 -36.15 1.75 6.66
C LYS A 397 -34.80 1.20 6.19
N LYS A 398 -33.78 2.05 6.04
CA LYS A 398 -32.45 1.66 5.49
C LYS A 398 -31.61 0.71 6.35
N ILE A 399 -32.05 0.38 7.58
CA ILE A 399 -31.29 -0.49 8.51
C ILE A 399 -31.50 -2.00 8.22
N ILE A 400 -32.45 -2.40 7.36
CA ILE A 400 -32.92 -3.79 7.32
C ILE A 400 -32.74 -4.44 5.94
N ARG A 401 -31.59 -5.14 5.75
CA ARG A 401 -31.43 -6.49 5.14
C ARG A 401 -30.02 -6.66 4.55
N CYS A 402 -29.12 -7.31 5.30
CA CYS A 402 -28.04 -8.13 4.72
C CYS A 402 -27.52 -9.22 5.70
N ILE A 403 -28.40 -9.73 6.60
CA ILE A 403 -28.04 -10.77 7.59
C ILE A 403 -28.38 -12.20 7.11
N GLU A 404 -29.25 -12.38 6.11
CA GLU A 404 -29.75 -13.72 5.75
C GLU A 404 -28.88 -14.49 4.73
N ASP A 405 -28.07 -13.82 3.89
CA ASP A 405 -27.33 -14.50 2.82
C ASP A 405 -25.97 -15.10 3.24
N ASN A 406 -25.38 -14.65 4.36
CA ASN A 406 -24.07 -15.16 4.81
C ASN A 406 -24.16 -16.47 5.62
N ARG A 407 -25.36 -16.95 6.00
CA ARG A 407 -25.51 -18.27 6.66
C ARG A 407 -25.52 -19.45 5.69
N ALA A 408 -25.60 -19.21 4.37
CA ALA A 408 -25.70 -20.29 3.39
C ALA A 408 -24.34 -20.76 2.83
N ASN A 409 -23.25 -20.02 3.04
CA ASN A 409 -21.94 -20.33 2.43
C ASN A 409 -20.90 -20.94 3.39
N ASP A 410 -21.25 -21.17 4.67
CA ASP A 410 -20.38 -21.89 5.64
C ASP A 410 -20.71 -23.40 5.76
N ILE A 411 -21.42 -23.95 4.78
CA ILE A 411 -21.53 -25.39 4.56
C ILE A 411 -21.20 -25.68 3.09
N GLY A 412 -19.91 -25.80 2.79
CA GLY A 412 -19.40 -26.15 1.47
C GLY A 412 -17.91 -26.42 1.45
#